data_AF-A0A819L726-F1
#
_entry.id   AF-A0A819L726-F1
#
_cell.length_a   1.000
_cell.length_b   1.000
_cell.length_c   1.000
_cell.angle_alpha   90.00
_cell.angle_beta   90.00
_cell.angle_gamma   90.00
#
_symmetry.space_group_name_H-M   'P 1'
#
loop_
_entity.id
_entity.type
_entity.pdbx_description
1 polymer ?
#
loop_
_entity_poly.entity_id
_entity_poly.type
_entity_poly.pdbx_seq_one_letter_code
_entity_poly.pdbx_strand_id
1 'polypeptide(L)' 'MLQAHNNYRVQHCVPRLVLNDDLSRSAQSYAEYLVKSGTLAHSDNRNDIGENLYKAYNSKCLKQMNGKTRYTI' A
#
# COMPACT_ATOMS: atom_id res chain seq x y z
N MET A 1 -1.14 5.67 -5.31
CA MET A 1 -2.10 4.65 -4.80
C MET A 1 -3.55 5.04 -5.08
N LEU A 2 -4.05 6.20 -4.62
CA LEU A 2 -5.43 6.65 -4.84
C LEU A 2 -5.86 6.70 -6.31
N GLN A 3 -5.03 7.27 -7.20
CA GLN A 3 -5.36 7.39 -8.62
C GLN A 3 -5.58 6.02 -9.29
N ALA A 4 -4.70 5.06 -9.04
CA ALA A 4 -4.82 3.71 -9.59
C ALA A 4 -6.11 3.01 -9.12
N HIS A 5 -6.44 3.10 -7.82
CA HIS A 5 -7.69 2.57 -7.29
C HIS A 5 -8.91 3.24 -7.95
N ASN A 6 -8.89 4.57 -8.07
CA ASN A 6 -9.97 5.31 -8.68
C ASN A 6 -10.15 5.00 -10.18
N ASN A 7 -9.07 4.68 -10.91
CA ASN A 7 -9.17 4.22 -12.28
C ASN A 7 -9.95 2.89 -12.37
N TYR A 8 -9.61 1.90 -11.54
CA TYR A 8 -10.35 0.64 -11.48
C TYR A 8 -11.79 0.81 -11.00
N ARG A 9 -12.02 1.65 -9.98
CA ARG A 9 -13.37 1.94 -9.46
C ARG A 9 -14.30 2.52 -10.53
N VAL A 10 -13.79 3.43 -11.36
CA VAL A 10 -14.54 3.98 -12.49
C VAL A 10 -14.87 2.88 -13.52
N GLN A 11 -13.93 1.98 -13.82
CA GLN A 11 -14.19 0.84 -14.72
C GLN A 11 -15.29 -0.10 -14.20
N HIS A 12 -15.41 -0.23 -12.87
CA HIS A 12 -16.46 -1.00 -12.21
C HIS A 12 -17.73 -0.18 -11.90
N CYS A 13 -17.86 1.03 -12.46
CA CYS A 13 -19.03 1.90 -12.28
C CYS A 13 -19.33 2.26 -10.81
N VAL A 14 -18.31 2.31 -9.94
CA VAL A 14 -18.46 2.70 -8.53
C VAL A 14 -17.83 4.08 -8.25
N PRO A 15 -18.35 4.84 -7.25
CA PRO A 15 -17.86 6.18 -6.95
C PRO A 15 -16.37 6.23 -6.60
N ARG A 16 -15.71 7.35 -6.88
CA ARG A 16 -14.29 7.56 -6.53
C ARG A 16 -14.11 7.65 -5.01
N LEU A 17 -12.96 7.20 -4.53
CA LEU A 17 -12.51 7.41 -3.16
C LEU A 17 -11.80 8.76 -3.04
N VAL A 18 -11.80 9.29 -1.82
CA VAL A 18 -10.97 10.41 -1.37
C VAL A 18 -10.02 9.92 -0.28
N LEU A 19 -8.89 10.59 -0.10
CA LEU A 19 -8.01 10.30 1.02
C LEU A 19 -8.62 10.81 2.32
N ASN A 20 -8.36 10.06 3.39
CA ASN A 20 -8.61 10.47 4.76
C ASN A 20 -7.25 10.49 5.47
N ASP A 21 -6.94 11.61 6.12
CA ASP A 21 -5.62 11.83 6.71
C ASP A 21 -5.35 10.93 7.93
N ASP A 22 -6.37 10.63 8.73
CA ASP A 22 -6.25 9.71 9.87
C ASP A 22 -6.00 8.28 9.39
N LEU A 23 -6.75 7.82 8.38
CA LEU A 23 -6.52 6.50 7.77
C LEU A 23 -5.11 6.40 7.17
N SER A 24 -4.64 7.48 6.54
CA SER A 24 -3.30 7.51 5.94
C SER A 24 -2.21 7.44 7.02
N ARG A 25 -2.36 8.18 8.12
CA ARG A 25 -1.43 8.13 9.27
C ARG A 25 -1.40 6.76 9.94
N SER A 26 -2.57 6.15 10.14
CA SER A 26 -2.68 4.80 10.73
C SER A 26 -2.04 3.75 9.83
N ALA A 27 -2.32 3.79 8.52
CA ALA A 27 -1.71 2.87 7.57
C ALA A 27 -0.18 3.00 7.51
N GLN A 28 0.34 4.23 7.55
CA GLN A 28 1.78 4.48 7.57
C GLN A 28 2.42 3.93 8.85
N SER A 29 1.84 4.22 10.01
CA SER A 29 2.33 3.71 11.31
C SER A 29 2.34 2.19 11.34
N TYR A 30 1.32 1.55 10.76
CA TYR A 30 1.26 0.10 10.71
C TYR A 30 2.29 -0.51 9.74
N ALA A 31 2.53 0.11 8.59
CA ALA A 31 3.59 -0.31 7.68
C ALA A 31 4.98 -0.27 8.36
N GLU A 32 5.26 0.78 9.15
CA GLU A 32 6.49 0.89 9.93
C GLU A 32 6.61 -0.20 11.00
N TYR A 33 5.50 -0.53 11.67
CA TYR A 33 5.44 -1.67 12.59
C TYR A 33 5.76 -2.99 11.88
N LEU A 34 5.15 -3.27 10.71
CA LEU A 34 5.36 -4.51 9.95
C LEU A 34 6.80 -4.67 9.47
N VAL A 35 7.47 -3.57 9.10
CA VAL A 35 8.89 -3.59 8.75
C VAL A 35 9.73 -3.99 9.95
N LYS A 36 9.44 -3.44 11.14
CA LYS A 36 10.16 -3.73 12.39
C LYS A 36 9.90 -5.16 12.90
N SER A 37 8.67 -5.63 12.81
CA SER A 37 8.28 -6.99 13.24
C SER A 37 8.78 -8.07 12.27
N GLY A 38 9.08 -7.70 11.03
CA GLY A 38 9.43 -8.64 9.96
C GLY A 38 8.24 -9.43 9.42
N THR A 39 7.02 -9.19 9.91
CA THR A 39 5.81 -9.93 9.53
C THR A 39 5.03 -9.24 8.40
N LEU A 40 4.10 -9.99 7.78
CA LEU A 40 3.07 -9.46 6.89
C LEU A 40 1.74 -10.03 7.36
N ALA A 41 1.15 -9.36 8.34
CA ALA A 41 -0.11 -9.76 8.97
C ALA A 41 -1.03 -8.55 9.06
N HIS A 42 -2.33 -8.79 9.09
CA HIS A 42 -3.31 -7.73 9.26
C HIS A 42 -3.27 -7.14 10.66
N SER A 43 -3.62 -5.85 10.79
CA SER A 43 -3.75 -5.21 12.10
C SER A 43 -4.91 -5.81 12.89
N ASP A 44 -4.73 -5.92 14.21
CA ASP A 44 -5.81 -6.27 15.13
C ASP A 44 -6.73 -5.04 15.33
N ASN A 45 -8.02 -5.28 15.63
CA ASN A 45 -9.01 -4.23 15.93
C ASN A 45 -9.07 -3.10 14.87
N ARG A 46 -9.39 -3.45 13.63
CA ARG A 46 -9.48 -2.52 12.49
C ARG A 46 -10.65 -1.55 12.54
N ASN A 47 -11.47 -1.55 13.59
CA ASN A 47 -12.67 -0.69 13.71
C ASN A 47 -13.53 -0.70 12.42
N ASP A 48 -13.78 -1.89 11.87
CA ASP A 48 -14.51 -2.13 10.62
C ASP A 48 -13.92 -1.45 9.36
N ILE A 49 -12.66 -1.03 9.41
CA ILE A 49 -11.92 -0.51 8.25
C ILE A 49 -11.29 -1.67 7.48
N GLY A 50 -11.44 -1.66 6.15
CA GLY A 50 -10.76 -2.61 5.27
C GLY A 50 -9.26 -2.31 5.15
N GLU A 51 -8.44 -3.35 5.08
CA GLU A 51 -6.98 -3.23 5.01
C GLU A 51 -6.41 -4.11 3.89
N ASN A 52 -5.54 -3.54 3.05
CA ASN A 52 -4.75 -4.26 2.06
C ASN A 52 -3.27 -4.07 2.36
N LEU A 53 -2.50 -5.16 2.40
CA LEU A 53 -1.06 -5.14 2.70
C LEU A 53 -0.26 -5.68 1.53
N TYR A 54 0.92 -5.08 1.31
CA TYR A 54 1.87 -5.52 0.30
C TYR A 54 3.29 -5.34 0.83
N LYS A 55 4.14 -6.37 0.66
CA LYS A 55 5.56 -6.35 0.99
C LYS A 55 6.33 -6.94 -0.18
N ALA A 56 7.42 -6.28 -0.55
CA ALA A 56 8.37 -6.76 -1.54
C ALA A 56 9.78 -6.72 -0.95
N TYR A 57 10.62 -7.65 -1.36
CA TYR A 57 12.04 -7.68 -1.01
C TYR A 57 12.84 -7.90 -2.29
N ASN A 58 14.04 -7.34 -2.33
CA ASN A 58 15.05 -7.67 -3.33
C ASN A 58 16.39 -7.83 -2.63
N SER A 59 17.24 -8.73 -3.13
CA SER A 59 18.59 -8.95 -2.62
C SER A 59 19.62 -8.03 -3.29
N LYS A 60 19.21 -7.15 -4.22
CA LYS A 60 20.11 -6.24 -4.94
C LYS A 60 20.35 -4.98 -4.12
N CYS A 61 21.62 -4.65 -3.89
CA CYS A 61 22.04 -3.41 -3.22
C CYS A 61 21.44 -2.16 -3.91
N LEU A 62 20.82 -1.28 -3.12
CA LEU A 62 20.02 -0.10 -3.51
C LEU A 62 20.72 0.96 -4.39
N LYS A 63 21.99 0.78 -4.78
CA LYS A 63 22.71 1.73 -5.66
C LYS A 63 22.17 1.80 -7.10
N GLN A 64 21.17 0.98 -7.47
CA GLN A 64 20.66 0.87 -8.85
C GLN A 64 19.16 1.14 -8.99
N MET A 65 18.48 1.69 -7.98
CA MET A 65 17.04 1.96 -8.05
C MET A 65 16.75 3.41 -8.46
N ASN A 66 17.11 3.76 -9.69
CA ASN A 66 16.82 5.07 -10.28
C ASN A 66 15.38 5.09 -10.83
N GLY A 67 14.36 4.76 -10.04
CA GLY A 67 12.93 4.99 -10.33
C GLY A 67 12.34 4.59 -11.70
N LYS A 68 13.08 3.90 -12.57
CA LYS A 68 12.76 3.69 -14.00
C LYS A 68 12.82 2.23 -14.44
N THR A 69 12.76 1.27 -13.53
CA THR A 69 12.70 -0.13 -13.95
C THR A 69 11.25 -0.51 -14.23
N ARG A 70 10.79 -0.24 -15.46
CA ARG A 70 9.63 -0.93 -16.05
C ARG A 70 10.03 -2.38 -16.27
N TYR A 71 9.45 -3.29 -15.50
CA TYR A 71 9.45 -4.70 -15.87
C TYR A 71 8.38 -4.88 -16.95
N THR A 72 8.81 -5.25 -18.16
CA THR A 72 7.93 -5.74 -19.21
C THR A 72 8.00 -7.26 -19.12
N ILE A 73 6.83 -7.91 -19.10
CA ILE A 73 6.69 -9.37 -19.23
C ILE A 73 7.20 -9.85 -20.58
#